data_AF-J9GHA6-F1
#
_entry.id   AF-J9GHA6-F1
#
_cell.length_a   1.000
_cell.length_b   1.000
_cell.length_c   1.000
_cell.angle_alpha   90.00
_cell.angle_beta   90.00
_cell.angle_gamma   90.00
#
_symmetry.space_group_name_H-M   'P 1'
#
loop_
_entity.id
_entity.type
_entity.pdbx_description
1 polymer ?
#
loop_
_entity_poly.entity_id
_entity_poly.type
_entity_poly.pdbx_seq_one_letter_code
_entity_poly.pdbx_strand_id
1 'polypeptide(L)'
;MEETGLQDQRLPMRQQGEKLKIERVSLNTGKTKPPARFTEATLLAAMENPVKYMETRDARAVKTLGETGGLGTVATRADIIEKLFHTFLMEKKGNEIYITSKAKQLLELVPSDLKKPELTADWERKLSDIAKGKMKQESFLKEIEGYTCEIVKEIKTGDGTFRHDNLTNKICPQCGKRLLAVNGKNSKMLVCQDRECGYRETISRTTNARCPKCHKRMELLVKGKEETFVCSCGYKEKLSAFQARRQKEGAGVNKREVQRYLKQQQKEANEPVNNAFAQALAGLKLDQ
;
A
#
# COMPACT_ATOMS: atom_id res chain seq x y z
N MET A 1 -16.84 8.61 -3.39
CA MET A 1 -17.39 9.17 -2.14
C MET A 1 -18.85 9.48 -2.41
N GLU A 2 -19.72 8.48 -2.33
CA GLU A 2 -21.18 8.70 -2.48
C GLU A 2 -22.04 7.54 -1.93
N GLU A 3 -21.46 6.56 -1.24
CA GLU A 3 -22.20 5.37 -0.75
C GLU A 3 -22.53 5.42 0.75
N THR A 4 -22.05 6.41 1.50
CA THR A 4 -22.20 6.46 2.97
C THR A 4 -23.51 7.09 3.46
N GLY A 5 -24.44 7.48 2.56
CA GLY A 5 -25.66 8.19 2.94
C GLY A 5 -26.95 7.36 2.98
N LEU A 6 -26.94 6.11 2.51
CA LEU A 6 -28.17 5.32 2.30
C LEU A 6 -28.53 4.40 3.48
N GLN A 7 -27.56 3.99 4.31
CA GLN A 7 -27.81 2.99 5.36
C GLN A 7 -28.61 3.53 6.55
N ASP A 8 -28.63 4.84 6.78
CA ASP A 8 -29.35 5.48 7.89
C ASP A 8 -30.63 6.23 7.46
N GLN A 9 -31.12 6.00 6.24
CA GLN A 9 -32.31 6.69 5.76
C GLN A 9 -33.56 6.12 6.44
N ARG A 10 -34.17 6.89 7.34
CA ARG A 10 -35.48 6.57 7.92
C ARG A 10 -36.56 6.73 6.87
N LEU A 11 -37.08 5.61 6.40
CA LEU A 11 -38.22 5.57 5.49
C LEU A 11 -39.53 5.66 6.30
N PRO A 12 -40.55 6.39 5.82
CA PRO A 12 -41.86 6.43 6.46
C PRO A 12 -42.53 5.05 6.39
N MET A 13 -43.41 4.75 7.36
CA MET A 13 -44.24 3.54 7.30
C MET A 13 -45.24 3.64 6.14
N ARG A 14 -45.33 2.59 5.34
CA ARG A 14 -46.16 2.49 4.12
C ARG A 14 -46.88 1.15 4.07
N GLN A 15 -48.03 1.12 3.40
CA GLN A 15 -48.80 -0.11 3.20
C GLN A 15 -48.66 -0.63 1.76
N GLN A 16 -48.68 -1.95 1.59
CA GLN A 16 -48.65 -2.56 0.26
C GLN A 16 -49.91 -2.15 -0.53
N GLY A 17 -49.71 -1.61 -1.74
CA GLY A 17 -50.80 -1.09 -2.59
C GLY A 17 -51.07 0.41 -2.46
N GLU A 18 -50.36 1.12 -1.56
CA GLU A 18 -50.42 2.58 -1.45
C GLU A 18 -49.93 3.25 -2.75
N LYS A 19 -50.74 4.17 -3.31
CA LYS A 19 -50.38 4.94 -4.52
C LYS A 19 -49.56 6.17 -4.12
N LEU A 20 -48.32 6.26 -4.59
CA LEU A 20 -47.43 7.38 -4.32
C LEU A 20 -47.37 8.34 -5.52
N LYS A 21 -47.26 9.64 -5.24
CA LYS A 21 -47.03 10.67 -6.27
C LYS A 21 -45.54 10.75 -6.57
N ILE A 22 -45.17 10.61 -7.84
CA ILE A 22 -43.78 10.81 -8.28
C ILE A 22 -43.51 12.33 -8.32
N GLU A 23 -42.64 12.81 -7.43
CA GLU A 23 -42.28 14.24 -7.37
C GLU A 23 -41.28 14.63 -8.45
N ARG A 24 -40.30 13.76 -8.72
CA ARG A 24 -39.24 14.01 -9.70
C ARG A 24 -38.78 12.71 -10.34
N VAL A 25 -38.58 12.77 -11.66
CA VAL A 25 -37.87 11.75 -12.42
C VAL A 25 -36.57 12.37 -12.91
N SER A 26 -35.44 11.73 -12.63
CA SER A 26 -34.14 12.12 -13.17
C SER A 26 -33.49 10.93 -13.83
N LEU A 27 -33.04 11.11 -15.08
CA LEU A 27 -32.29 10.11 -15.82
C LEU A 27 -30.80 10.28 -15.53
N ASN A 28 -30.20 9.29 -14.87
CA ASN A 28 -28.77 9.28 -14.56
C ASN A 28 -28.03 8.41 -15.56
N THR A 29 -27.19 9.02 -16.40
CA THR A 29 -26.28 8.29 -17.29
C THR A 29 -24.95 8.01 -16.58
N GLY A 30 -24.56 6.74 -16.54
CA GLY A 30 -23.27 6.30 -15.97
C GLY A 30 -22.41 5.54 -16.97
N LYS A 31 -21.13 5.40 -16.64
CA LYS A 31 -20.19 4.47 -17.31
C LYS A 31 -19.62 3.52 -16.27
N THR A 32 -19.39 2.27 -16.66
CA THR A 32 -18.65 1.33 -15.83
C THR A 32 -17.22 1.83 -15.63
N LYS A 33 -16.67 1.56 -14.44
CA LYS A 33 -15.27 1.88 -14.12
C LYS A 33 -14.46 0.58 -14.13
N PRO A 34 -13.20 0.61 -14.57
CA PRO A 34 -12.33 -0.54 -14.44
C PRO A 34 -12.14 -0.88 -12.95
N PRO A 35 -11.79 -2.14 -12.62
CA PRO A 35 -11.45 -2.53 -11.25
C PRO A 35 -10.38 -1.62 -10.66
N ALA A 36 -10.56 -1.24 -9.40
CA ALA A 36 -9.55 -0.46 -8.69
C ALA A 36 -8.24 -1.24 -8.58
N ARG A 37 -7.12 -0.53 -8.71
CA ARG A 37 -5.79 -1.10 -8.44
C ARG A 37 -5.66 -1.43 -6.96
N PHE A 38 -4.79 -2.38 -6.65
CA PHE A 38 -4.43 -2.63 -5.26
C PHE A 38 -3.68 -1.45 -4.65
N THR A 39 -4.03 -1.09 -3.44
CA THR A 39 -3.19 -0.43 -2.45
C THR A 39 -2.50 -1.49 -1.57
N GLU A 40 -1.51 -1.09 -0.75
CA GLU A 40 -0.87 -2.02 0.21
C GLU A 40 -1.91 -2.69 1.13
N ALA A 41 -2.89 -1.92 1.63
CA ALA A 41 -3.94 -2.46 2.51
C ALA A 41 -4.85 -3.46 1.80
N THR A 42 -5.28 -3.15 0.58
CA THR A 42 -6.15 -4.05 -0.19
C THR A 42 -5.41 -5.28 -0.71
N LEU A 43 -4.09 -5.18 -0.96
CA LEU A 43 -3.26 -6.32 -1.32
C LEU A 43 -3.06 -7.24 -0.12
N LEU A 44 -2.79 -6.67 1.06
CA LEU A 44 -2.76 -7.42 2.31
C LEU A 44 -4.06 -8.18 2.52
N ALA A 45 -5.20 -7.49 2.45
CA ALA A 45 -6.53 -8.10 2.55
C ALA A 45 -6.75 -9.24 1.52
N ALA A 46 -6.26 -9.07 0.29
CA ALA A 46 -6.30 -10.11 -0.74
C ALA A 46 -5.40 -11.31 -0.42
N MET A 47 -4.25 -11.10 0.24
CA MET A 47 -3.41 -12.18 0.72
C MET A 47 -4.07 -12.94 1.89
N GLU A 48 -4.79 -12.26 2.78
CA GLU A 48 -5.50 -12.93 3.89
C GLU A 48 -6.71 -13.72 3.40
N ASN A 49 -7.39 -13.24 2.35
CA ASN A 49 -8.53 -13.92 1.74
C ASN A 49 -8.38 -13.99 0.20
N PRO A 50 -7.58 -14.95 -0.31
CA PRO A 50 -7.29 -15.08 -1.73
C PRO A 50 -8.43 -15.72 -2.54
N VAL A 51 -9.52 -16.17 -1.90
CA VAL A 51 -10.60 -16.97 -2.52
C VAL A 51 -11.19 -16.29 -3.76
N LYS A 52 -11.30 -14.96 -3.76
CA LYS A 52 -11.82 -14.19 -4.90
C LYS A 52 -10.90 -14.27 -6.13
N TYR A 53 -9.62 -14.57 -5.94
CA TYR A 53 -8.57 -14.56 -6.96
C TYR A 53 -8.13 -15.98 -7.38
N MET A 54 -8.73 -17.01 -6.79
CA MET A 54 -8.56 -18.39 -7.25
C MET A 54 -9.25 -18.57 -8.61
N GLU A 55 -8.61 -19.29 -9.52
CA GLU A 55 -9.22 -19.70 -10.78
C GLU A 55 -10.30 -20.74 -10.53
N THR A 56 -10.03 -21.67 -9.61
CA THR A 56 -10.98 -22.71 -9.20
C THR A 56 -11.45 -22.45 -7.78
N ARG A 57 -12.76 -22.41 -7.56
CA ARG A 57 -13.34 -22.30 -6.20
C ARG A 57 -13.57 -23.67 -5.59
N ASP A 58 -12.58 -24.55 -5.71
CA ASP A 58 -12.65 -25.87 -5.10
C ASP A 58 -12.88 -25.73 -3.60
N ALA A 59 -13.92 -26.40 -3.09
CA ALA A 59 -14.36 -26.22 -1.71
C ALA A 59 -13.29 -26.65 -0.71
N ARG A 60 -12.43 -27.63 -1.05
CA ARG A 60 -11.36 -28.08 -0.17
C ARG A 60 -10.24 -27.05 -0.15
N ALA A 61 -9.81 -26.54 -1.30
CA ALA A 61 -8.77 -25.51 -1.38
C ALA A 61 -9.19 -24.20 -0.68
N VAL A 62 -10.45 -23.78 -0.87
CA VAL A 62 -11.02 -22.61 -0.15
C VAL A 62 -11.02 -22.83 1.35
N LYS A 63 -11.44 -24.02 1.81
CA LYS A 63 -11.43 -24.37 3.23
C LYS A 63 -10.01 -24.35 3.79
N THR A 64 -9.05 -24.97 3.12
CA THR A 64 -7.65 -25.01 3.57
C THR A 64 -7.06 -23.61 3.67
N LEU A 65 -7.25 -22.75 2.68
CA LEU A 65 -6.77 -21.37 2.74
C LEU A 65 -7.47 -20.56 3.84
N GLY A 66 -8.77 -20.79 4.08
CA GLY A 66 -9.47 -20.16 5.20
C GLY A 66 -8.91 -20.56 6.57
N GLU A 67 -8.64 -21.85 6.76
CA GLU A 67 -8.11 -22.40 8.02
C GLU A 67 -6.64 -22.00 8.28
N THR A 68 -5.84 -21.89 7.23
CA THR A 68 -4.41 -21.47 7.31
C THR A 68 -4.21 -19.96 7.29
N GLY A 69 -5.29 -19.20 7.11
CA GLY A 69 -5.29 -17.74 7.13
C GLY A 69 -4.94 -17.09 5.80
N GLY A 70 -4.86 -17.83 4.70
CA GLY A 70 -4.64 -17.33 3.34
C GLY A 70 -3.22 -17.55 2.83
N LEU A 71 -2.71 -16.61 2.02
CA LEU A 71 -1.34 -16.61 1.53
C LEU A 71 -0.39 -16.01 2.55
N GLY A 72 0.54 -16.84 3.03
CA GLY A 72 1.48 -16.48 4.07
C GLY A 72 0.80 -16.18 5.41
N THR A 73 1.62 -15.84 6.39
CA THR A 73 1.18 -15.55 7.76
C THR A 73 1.16 -14.04 8.03
N VAL A 74 0.47 -13.62 9.10
CA VAL A 74 0.44 -12.21 9.55
C VAL A 74 1.85 -11.60 9.63
N ALA A 75 2.83 -12.39 10.09
CA ALA A 75 4.22 -11.95 10.24
C ALA A 75 4.97 -11.77 8.90
N THR A 76 4.57 -12.46 7.82
CA THR A 76 5.36 -12.53 6.59
C THR A 76 4.80 -11.68 5.45
N ARG A 77 3.50 -11.35 5.47
CA ARG A 77 2.85 -10.62 4.35
C ARG A 77 3.47 -9.26 4.06
N ALA A 78 3.70 -8.46 5.11
CA ALA A 78 4.29 -7.13 4.96
C ALA A 78 5.69 -7.21 4.36
N ASP A 79 6.51 -8.17 4.82
CA ASP A 79 7.86 -8.38 4.34
C ASP A 79 7.90 -8.86 2.89
N ILE A 80 6.97 -9.74 2.49
CA ILE A 80 6.82 -10.16 1.09
C ILE A 80 6.47 -8.97 0.19
N ILE A 81 5.52 -8.12 0.59
CA ILE A 81 5.16 -6.92 -0.16
C ILE A 81 6.37 -5.98 -0.28
N GLU A 82 7.10 -5.76 0.81
CA GLU A 82 8.29 -4.91 0.80
C GLU A 82 9.40 -5.50 -0.10
N LYS A 83 9.58 -6.82 -0.08
CA LYS A 83 10.52 -7.52 -0.97
C LYS A 83 10.15 -7.35 -2.44
N LEU A 84 8.87 -7.37 -2.79
CA LEU A 84 8.40 -7.14 -4.15
C LEU A 84 8.69 -5.70 -4.63
N PHE A 85 8.61 -4.70 -3.75
CA PHE A 85 9.07 -3.34 -4.04
C PHE A 85 10.59 -3.26 -4.17
N HIS A 86 11.34 -3.85 -3.24
CA HIS A 86 12.81 -3.83 -3.24
C HIS A 86 13.44 -4.57 -4.43
N THR A 87 12.73 -5.55 -5.00
CA THR A 87 13.16 -6.28 -6.19
C THR A 87 12.67 -5.65 -7.50
N PHE A 88 12.01 -4.49 -7.43
CA PHE A 88 11.50 -3.72 -8.55
C PHE A 88 10.46 -4.48 -9.38
N LEU A 89 9.67 -5.34 -8.74
CA LEU A 89 8.53 -6.01 -9.37
C LEU A 89 7.25 -5.17 -9.25
N MET A 90 7.18 -4.32 -8.23
CA MET A 90 6.08 -3.38 -8.02
C MET A 90 6.62 -1.96 -7.86
N GLU A 91 5.80 -0.98 -8.26
CA GLU A 91 6.02 0.44 -8.05
C GLU A 91 4.75 1.10 -7.52
N LYS A 92 4.90 2.22 -6.82
CA LYS A 92 3.78 2.97 -6.24
C LYS A 92 3.51 4.24 -7.05
N LYS A 93 2.25 4.47 -7.41
CA LYS A 93 1.78 5.74 -7.98
C LYS A 93 0.68 6.28 -7.09
N GLY A 94 1.00 7.31 -6.31
CA GLY A 94 0.11 7.77 -5.23
C GLY A 94 -0.01 6.70 -4.15
N ASN A 95 -1.20 6.14 -3.98
CA ASN A 95 -1.45 5.03 -3.04
C ASN A 95 -1.65 3.68 -3.75
N GLU A 96 -1.71 3.68 -5.07
CA GLU A 96 -1.94 2.49 -5.88
C GLU A 96 -0.63 1.80 -6.25
N ILE A 97 -0.69 0.49 -6.37
CA ILE A 97 0.40 -0.41 -6.74
C ILE A 97 0.26 -0.78 -8.21
N TYR A 98 1.38 -0.68 -8.92
CA TYR A 98 1.53 -1.06 -10.31
C TYR A 98 2.61 -2.13 -10.41
N ILE A 99 2.41 -3.12 -11.27
CA ILE A 99 3.47 -4.05 -11.66
C ILE A 99 4.40 -3.37 -12.66
N THR A 100 5.70 -3.58 -12.53
CA THR A 100 6.70 -3.08 -13.47
C THR A 100 6.73 -3.94 -14.74
N SER A 101 7.41 -3.46 -15.78
CA SER A 101 7.64 -4.27 -16.99
C SER A 101 8.41 -5.56 -16.68
N LYS A 102 9.42 -5.47 -15.80
CA LYS A 102 10.13 -6.63 -15.26
C LYS A 102 9.18 -7.67 -14.66
N ALA A 103 8.18 -7.25 -13.88
CA ALA A 103 7.21 -8.17 -13.30
C ALA A 103 6.27 -8.78 -14.33
N LYS A 104 5.84 -8.01 -15.34
CA LYS A 104 5.02 -8.53 -16.44
C LYS A 104 5.74 -9.64 -17.20
N GLN A 105 6.98 -9.37 -17.62
CA GLN A 105 7.81 -10.37 -18.29
C GLN A 105 8.04 -11.59 -17.39
N LEU A 106 8.33 -11.39 -16.10
CA LEU A 106 8.47 -12.52 -15.17
C LEU A 106 7.18 -13.36 -15.08
N LEU A 107 6.02 -12.72 -15.01
CA LEU A 107 4.72 -13.40 -14.98
C LEU A 107 4.35 -14.03 -16.33
N GLU A 108 5.00 -13.70 -17.43
CA GLU A 108 4.85 -14.43 -18.70
C GLU A 108 5.75 -15.68 -18.73
N LEU A 109 6.94 -15.60 -18.13
CA LEU A 109 7.97 -16.65 -18.18
C LEU A 109 7.81 -17.76 -17.13
N VAL A 110 7.25 -17.44 -15.97
CA VAL A 110 7.08 -18.40 -14.88
C VAL A 110 5.99 -19.43 -15.25
N PRO A 111 6.08 -20.70 -14.84
CA PRO A 111 4.99 -21.67 -15.01
C PRO A 111 3.66 -21.20 -14.38
N SER A 112 2.52 -21.64 -14.93
CA SER A 112 1.20 -21.16 -14.50
C SER A 112 0.93 -21.42 -13.02
N ASP A 113 1.34 -22.59 -12.53
CA ASP A 113 0.95 -23.09 -11.21
C ASP A 113 1.63 -22.30 -10.08
N LEU A 114 2.83 -21.78 -10.33
CA LEU A 114 3.56 -20.93 -9.37
C LEU A 114 2.92 -19.55 -9.17
N LYS A 115 1.94 -19.17 -10.00
CA LYS A 115 1.25 -17.88 -9.92
C LYS A 115 -0.12 -17.99 -9.26
N LYS A 116 -0.53 -19.20 -8.86
CA LYS A 116 -1.89 -19.51 -8.40
C LYS A 116 -1.92 -19.80 -6.89
N PRO A 117 -2.85 -19.20 -6.12
CA PRO A 117 -3.00 -19.49 -4.69
C PRO A 117 -3.34 -20.97 -4.40
N GLU A 118 -3.91 -21.68 -5.37
CA GLU A 118 -4.24 -23.11 -5.29
C GLU A 118 -3.04 -23.98 -4.92
N LEU A 119 -1.84 -23.66 -5.41
CA LEU A 119 -0.63 -24.42 -5.07
C LEU A 119 -0.31 -24.32 -3.58
N THR A 120 -0.46 -23.13 -2.99
CA THR A 120 -0.31 -22.94 -1.54
C THR A 120 -1.36 -23.74 -0.78
N ALA A 121 -2.61 -23.76 -1.25
CA ALA A 121 -3.67 -24.57 -0.62
C ALA A 121 -3.34 -26.06 -0.62
N ASP A 122 -2.78 -26.59 -1.72
CA ASP A 122 -2.37 -27.98 -1.81
C ASP A 122 -1.26 -28.34 -0.82
N TRP A 123 -0.23 -27.48 -0.72
CA TRP A 123 0.89 -27.69 0.19
C TRP A 123 0.44 -27.60 1.65
N GLU A 124 -0.34 -26.60 2.02
CA GLU A 124 -0.86 -26.45 3.39
C GLU A 124 -1.73 -27.65 3.80
N ARG A 125 -2.51 -28.21 2.85
CA ARG A 125 -3.28 -29.44 3.09
C ARG A 125 -2.35 -30.62 3.39
N LYS A 126 -1.34 -30.85 2.54
CA LYS A 126 -0.36 -31.94 2.73
C LYS A 126 0.42 -31.79 4.03
N LEU A 127 0.81 -30.58 4.39
CA LEU A 127 1.45 -30.28 5.67
C LEU A 127 0.52 -30.56 6.86
N SER A 128 -0.77 -30.23 6.75
CA SER A 128 -1.77 -30.59 7.77
C SER A 128 -1.96 -32.11 7.87
N ASP A 129 -1.95 -32.84 6.76
CA ASP A 129 -2.04 -34.29 6.74
C ASP A 129 -0.81 -34.95 7.39
N ILE A 130 0.39 -34.39 7.20
CA ILE A 130 1.60 -34.81 7.92
C ILE A 130 1.45 -34.59 9.43
N ALA A 131 1.01 -33.39 9.83
CA ALA A 131 0.79 -33.07 11.25
C ALA A 131 -0.25 -33.99 11.92
N LYS A 132 -1.20 -34.51 11.15
CA LYS A 132 -2.23 -35.47 11.58
C LYS A 132 -1.79 -36.95 11.45
N GLY A 133 -0.57 -37.22 10.98
CA GLY A 133 -0.06 -38.58 10.76
C GLY A 133 -0.70 -39.32 9.57
N LYS A 134 -1.41 -38.62 8.68
CA LYS A 134 -2.07 -39.19 7.50
C LYS A 134 -1.15 -39.29 6.28
N MET A 135 -0.07 -38.52 6.26
CA MET A 135 0.94 -38.52 5.21
C MET A 135 2.34 -38.59 5.84
N LYS A 136 3.25 -39.30 5.19
CA LYS A 136 4.67 -39.36 5.59
C LYS A 136 5.42 -38.15 5.05
N GLN A 137 6.28 -37.56 5.87
CA GLN A 137 7.11 -36.42 5.47
C GLN A 137 8.02 -36.75 4.28
N GLU A 138 8.57 -37.97 4.23
CA GLU A 138 9.47 -38.39 3.14
C GLU A 138 8.75 -38.44 1.80
N SER A 139 7.47 -38.82 1.78
CA SER A 139 6.66 -38.81 0.56
C SER A 139 6.45 -37.39 0.05
N PHE A 140 6.11 -36.46 0.95
CA PHE A 140 5.93 -35.05 0.59
C PHE A 140 7.22 -34.43 0.04
N LEU A 141 8.37 -34.68 0.68
CA LEU A 141 9.65 -34.16 0.19
C LEU A 141 10.00 -34.70 -1.20
N LYS A 142 9.78 -35.99 -1.47
CA LYS A 142 9.97 -36.58 -2.80
C LYS A 142 9.08 -35.94 -3.86
N GLU A 143 7.83 -35.62 -3.52
CA GLU A 143 6.93 -34.89 -4.41
C GLU A 143 7.45 -33.48 -4.73
N ILE A 144 7.95 -32.75 -3.72
CA ILE A 144 8.53 -31.41 -3.91
C ILE A 144 9.79 -31.46 -4.79
N GLU A 145 10.66 -32.45 -4.59
CA GLU A 145 11.85 -32.65 -5.42
C GLU A 145 11.48 -32.95 -6.88
N GLY A 146 10.51 -33.84 -7.10
CA GLY A 146 9.99 -34.15 -8.43
C GLY A 146 9.39 -32.93 -9.11
N TYR A 147 8.49 -32.22 -8.42
CA TYR A 147 7.88 -30.98 -8.90
C TYR A 147 8.93 -29.91 -9.24
N THR A 148 9.95 -29.76 -8.40
CA THR A 148 11.03 -28.80 -8.65
C THR A 148 11.80 -29.16 -9.93
N CYS A 149 12.11 -30.45 -10.14
CA CYS A 149 12.75 -30.91 -11.38
C CYS A 149 11.89 -30.62 -12.62
N GLU A 150 10.58 -30.86 -12.54
CA GLU A 150 9.63 -30.58 -13.62
C GLU A 150 9.59 -29.09 -13.97
N ILE A 151 9.42 -28.23 -12.97
CA ILE A 151 9.38 -26.77 -13.15
C ILE A 151 10.69 -26.23 -13.73
N VAL A 152 11.84 -26.71 -13.24
CA VAL A 152 13.15 -26.30 -13.77
C VAL A 152 13.31 -26.76 -15.22
N LYS A 153 12.82 -27.96 -15.56
CA LYS A 153 12.84 -28.46 -16.95
C LYS A 153 11.95 -27.59 -17.85
N GLU A 154 10.73 -27.30 -17.43
CA GLU A 154 9.79 -26.43 -18.16
C GLU A 154 10.41 -25.06 -18.44
N ILE A 155 11.01 -24.42 -17.43
CA ILE A 155 11.67 -23.11 -17.57
C ILE A 155 12.86 -23.19 -18.54
N LYS A 156 13.65 -24.27 -18.50
CA LYS A 156 14.79 -24.46 -19.42
C LYS A 156 14.36 -24.66 -20.87
N THR A 157 13.20 -25.28 -21.10
CA THR A 157 12.67 -25.57 -22.44
C THR A 157 11.69 -24.51 -22.95
N GLY A 158 11.32 -23.53 -22.13
CA GLY A 158 10.38 -22.48 -22.50
C GLY A 158 10.98 -21.45 -23.46
N ASP A 159 10.22 -21.03 -24.48
CA ASP A 159 10.65 -20.09 -25.52
C ASP A 159 10.51 -18.60 -25.12
N GLY A 160 10.87 -18.31 -23.87
CA GLY A 160 10.67 -17.00 -23.28
C GLY A 160 11.91 -16.09 -23.35
N THR A 161 11.73 -14.82 -23.72
CA THR A 161 12.83 -13.83 -23.65
C THR A 161 12.59 -12.81 -22.53
N PHE A 162 13.66 -12.47 -21.82
CA PHE A 162 13.63 -11.39 -20.83
C PHE A 162 14.53 -10.24 -21.31
N ARG A 163 13.99 -9.02 -21.32
CA ARG A 163 14.70 -7.82 -21.77
C ARG A 163 14.52 -6.68 -20.78
N HIS A 164 15.62 -5.99 -20.50
CA HIS A 164 15.60 -4.75 -19.74
C HIS A 164 15.12 -3.59 -20.62
N ASP A 165 13.87 -3.16 -20.45
CA ASP A 165 13.27 -2.02 -21.15
C ASP A 165 13.59 -0.66 -20.49
N ASN A 166 14.15 -0.70 -19.29
CA ASN A 166 14.52 0.45 -18.48
C ASN A 166 16.03 0.77 -18.51
N LEU A 167 16.72 0.34 -19.57
CA LEU A 167 18.14 0.58 -19.78
C LEU A 167 18.40 2.08 -20.02
N THR A 168 19.43 2.62 -19.38
CA THR A 168 19.82 4.02 -19.54
C THR A 168 21.16 4.16 -20.26
N ASN A 169 21.48 5.38 -20.69
CA ASN A 169 22.79 5.72 -21.26
C ASN A 169 23.89 5.90 -20.20
N LYS A 170 23.57 5.78 -18.91
CA LYS A 170 24.56 5.90 -17.84
C LYS A 170 25.32 4.60 -17.64
N ILE A 171 26.62 4.73 -17.42
CA ILE A 171 27.55 3.63 -17.24
C ILE A 171 27.79 3.40 -15.74
N CYS A 172 27.80 2.14 -15.33
CA CYS A 172 28.13 1.73 -13.98
C CYS A 172 29.60 2.06 -13.68
N PRO A 173 29.89 2.83 -12.62
CA PRO A 173 31.27 3.20 -12.28
C PRO A 173 32.09 2.02 -11.75
N GLN A 174 31.45 0.91 -11.36
CA GLN A 174 32.14 -0.26 -10.81
C GLN A 174 32.48 -1.32 -11.85
N CYS A 175 31.65 -1.54 -12.88
CA CYS A 175 31.86 -2.62 -13.85
C CYS A 175 31.70 -2.21 -15.32
N GLY A 176 31.45 -0.94 -15.62
CA GLY A 176 31.33 -0.44 -17.00
C GLY A 176 30.07 -0.86 -17.76
N LYS A 177 29.20 -1.70 -17.17
CA LYS A 177 27.90 -2.08 -17.75
C LYS A 177 26.88 -0.95 -17.63
N ARG A 178 25.79 -0.99 -18.41
CA ARG A 178 24.74 0.05 -18.36
C ARG A 178 23.91 -0.03 -17.06
N LEU A 179 23.44 1.13 -16.61
CA LEU A 179 22.53 1.24 -15.47
C LEU A 179 21.07 1.19 -15.91
N LEU A 180 20.22 0.62 -15.07
CA LEU A 180 18.77 0.51 -15.20
C LEU A 180 18.09 1.57 -14.35
N ALA A 181 17.09 2.27 -14.89
CA ALA A 181 16.23 3.17 -14.12
C ALA A 181 15.11 2.38 -13.45
N VAL A 182 15.05 2.40 -12.11
CA VAL A 182 14.05 1.65 -11.34
C VAL A 182 13.37 2.54 -10.32
N ASN A 183 12.12 2.21 -10.03
CA ASN A 183 11.34 2.83 -8.97
C ASN A 183 11.28 1.85 -7.79
N GLY A 184 11.85 2.24 -6.65
CA GLY A 184 11.56 1.61 -5.36
C GLY A 184 10.24 2.12 -4.78
N LYS A 185 9.92 1.70 -3.54
CA LYS A 185 8.68 2.10 -2.86
C LYS A 185 8.51 3.61 -2.75
N ASN A 186 9.58 4.32 -2.37
CA ASN A 186 9.60 5.77 -2.16
C ASN A 186 10.80 6.46 -2.82
N SER A 187 11.48 5.79 -3.74
CA SER A 187 12.72 6.32 -4.36
C SER A 187 12.82 5.97 -5.83
N LYS A 188 13.51 6.82 -6.60
CA LYS A 188 13.94 6.54 -7.96
C LYS A 188 15.43 6.30 -7.95
N MET A 189 15.88 5.25 -8.59
CA MET A 189 17.26 4.78 -8.50
C MET A 189 17.80 4.36 -9.87
N LEU A 190 19.12 4.37 -9.97
CA LEU A 190 19.87 3.71 -11.01
C LEU A 190 20.55 2.48 -10.40
N VAL A 191 20.32 1.32 -10.98
CA VAL A 191 20.89 0.07 -10.50
C VAL A 191 21.66 -0.60 -11.63
N CYS A 192 22.79 -1.24 -11.33
CA CYS A 192 23.52 -1.97 -12.35
C CYS A 192 22.65 -3.08 -12.94
N GLN A 193 22.72 -3.27 -14.27
CA GLN A 193 22.09 -4.42 -14.91
C GLN A 193 22.68 -5.75 -14.43
N ASP A 194 23.94 -5.72 -13.99
CA ASP A 194 24.61 -6.89 -13.44
C ASP A 194 24.34 -7.02 -11.94
N ARG A 195 23.75 -8.16 -11.57
CA ARG A 195 23.37 -8.45 -10.19
C ARG A 195 24.57 -8.77 -9.30
N GLU A 196 25.67 -9.26 -9.86
CA GLU A 196 26.90 -9.53 -9.11
C GLU A 196 27.62 -8.24 -8.73
N CYS A 197 27.54 -7.22 -9.58
CA CYS A 197 28.12 -5.90 -9.31
C CYS A 197 27.43 -5.18 -8.13
N GLY A 198 26.10 -5.26 -8.06
CA GLY A 198 25.33 -4.71 -6.93
C GLY A 198 25.28 -3.18 -6.82
N TYR A 199 25.90 -2.41 -7.73
CA TYR A 199 25.87 -0.93 -7.69
C TYR A 199 24.45 -0.37 -7.71
N ARG A 200 24.19 0.61 -6.83
CA ARG A 200 22.92 1.36 -6.76
C ARG A 200 23.19 2.82 -6.42
N GLU A 201 22.53 3.71 -7.15
CA GLU A 201 22.55 5.15 -6.94
C GLU A 201 21.11 5.65 -6.78
N THR A 202 20.81 6.36 -5.69
CA THR A 202 19.49 6.98 -5.51
C THR A 202 19.46 8.33 -6.21
N ILE A 203 18.57 8.50 -7.18
CA ILE A 203 18.34 9.78 -7.88
C ILE A 203 17.41 10.67 -7.07
N SER A 204 16.32 10.10 -6.55
CA SER A 204 15.36 10.85 -5.76
C SER A 204 14.68 10.00 -4.69
N ARG A 205 14.22 10.66 -3.63
CA ARG A 205 13.41 10.03 -2.59
C ARG A 205 12.28 10.93 -2.15
N THR A 206 11.09 10.36 -2.02
CA THR A 206 9.94 11.04 -1.42
C THR A 206 10.21 11.22 0.07
N THR A 207 10.01 12.43 0.58
CA THR A 207 10.26 12.74 1.99
C THR A 207 8.99 13.18 2.69
N ASN A 208 9.03 13.19 4.02
CA ASN A 208 7.96 13.76 4.85
C ASN A 208 8.08 15.29 4.99
N ALA A 209 9.12 15.91 4.41
CA ALA A 209 9.29 17.35 4.44
C ALA A 209 8.14 18.04 3.69
N ARG A 210 7.61 19.10 4.29
CA ARG A 210 6.49 19.88 3.74
C ARG A 210 7.00 21.16 3.13
N CYS A 211 6.49 21.47 1.94
CA CYS A 211 6.79 22.72 1.26
C CYS A 211 6.25 23.92 2.06
N PRO A 212 7.05 24.97 2.27
CA PRO A 212 6.60 26.17 2.98
C PRO A 212 5.53 26.96 2.22
N LYS A 213 5.40 26.78 0.89
CA LYS A 213 4.43 27.51 0.07
C LYS A 213 3.05 26.84 -0.03
N CYS A 214 3.01 25.52 -0.11
CA CYS A 214 1.76 24.78 -0.40
C CYS A 214 1.51 23.59 0.51
N HIS A 215 2.39 23.33 1.48
CA HIS A 215 2.31 22.23 2.45
C HIS A 215 2.21 20.81 1.86
N LYS A 216 2.40 20.65 0.55
CA LYS A 216 2.57 19.34 -0.10
C LYS A 216 3.92 18.72 0.26
N ARG A 217 4.01 17.40 0.17
CA ARG A 217 5.26 16.66 0.39
C ARG A 217 6.29 17.03 -0.68
N MET A 218 7.55 17.08 -0.28
CA MET A 218 8.67 17.37 -1.17
C MET A 218 9.47 16.10 -1.49
N GLU A 219 10.00 16.03 -2.70
CA GLU A 219 10.97 15.03 -3.13
C GLU A 219 12.38 15.57 -2.94
N LEU A 220 13.30 14.75 -2.46
CA LEU A 220 14.71 15.08 -2.32
C LEU A 220 15.46 14.50 -3.51
N LEU A 221 15.94 15.37 -4.40
CA LEU A 221 16.81 15.01 -5.52
C LEU A 221 18.26 14.96 -5.06
N VAL A 222 18.95 13.89 -5.39
CA VAL A 222 20.39 13.71 -5.13
C VAL A 222 21.12 13.96 -6.45
N LYS A 223 21.93 15.02 -6.52
CA LYS A 223 22.79 15.32 -7.68
C LYS A 223 24.23 15.45 -7.20
N GLY A 224 25.01 14.38 -7.34
CA GLY A 224 26.39 14.34 -6.84
C GLY A 224 26.41 14.44 -5.31
N LYS A 225 27.11 15.44 -4.76
CA LYS A 225 27.20 15.67 -3.31
C LYS A 225 26.13 16.62 -2.76
N GLU A 226 25.35 17.29 -3.63
CA GLU A 226 24.30 18.21 -3.20
C GLU A 226 22.91 17.57 -3.29
N GLU A 227 22.13 17.70 -2.22
CA GLU A 227 20.74 17.26 -2.18
C GLU A 227 19.80 18.48 -2.20
N THR A 228 18.74 18.42 -3.00
CA THR A 228 17.77 19.52 -3.16
C THR A 228 16.35 19.01 -2.99
N PHE A 229 15.60 19.61 -2.08
CA PHE A 229 14.16 19.41 -1.98
C PHE A 229 13.45 20.12 -3.13
N VAL A 230 12.52 19.42 -3.78
CA VAL A 230 11.70 19.91 -4.87
C VAL A 230 10.24 19.61 -4.56
N CYS A 231 9.39 20.62 -4.65
CA CYS A 231 7.95 20.48 -4.53
C CYS A 231 7.27 20.50 -5.91
N SER A 232 6.12 19.86 -6.01
CA SER A 232 5.26 19.89 -7.20
C SER A 232 4.73 21.28 -7.56
N CYS A 233 4.74 22.25 -6.64
CA CYS A 233 4.42 23.65 -6.96
C CYS A 233 5.61 24.44 -7.54
N GLY A 234 6.74 23.80 -7.81
CA GLY A 234 7.95 24.42 -8.35
C GLY A 234 8.92 24.98 -7.30
N TYR A 235 8.56 24.98 -6.01
CA TYR A 235 9.48 25.36 -4.93
C TYR A 235 10.69 24.41 -4.86
N LYS A 236 11.89 24.97 -4.72
CA LYS A 236 13.15 24.22 -4.57
C LYS A 236 13.97 24.80 -3.43
N GLU A 237 14.60 23.93 -2.65
CA GLU A 237 15.41 24.32 -1.49
C GLU A 237 16.56 23.33 -1.30
N LYS A 238 17.80 23.82 -1.23
CA LYS A 238 18.96 22.97 -0.92
C LYS A 238 18.83 22.38 0.48
N LEU A 239 19.37 21.18 0.72
CA LEU A 239 19.34 20.54 2.04
C LEU A 239 19.90 21.44 3.15
N SER A 240 21.01 22.14 2.89
CA SER A 240 21.61 23.07 3.85
C SER A 240 20.68 24.23 4.21
N ALA A 241 20.00 24.82 3.22
CA ALA A 241 19.00 25.86 3.44
C ALA A 241 17.78 25.33 4.21
N PHE A 242 17.31 24.13 3.88
CA PHE A 242 16.22 23.47 4.59
C PHE A 242 16.56 23.22 6.06
N GLN A 243 17.77 22.73 6.36
CA GLN A 243 18.24 22.51 7.72
C GLN A 243 18.36 23.81 8.50
N ALA A 244 18.98 24.85 7.91
CA ALA A 244 19.09 26.17 8.54
C ALA A 244 17.71 26.78 8.85
N ARG A 245 16.76 26.65 7.92
CA ARG A 245 15.39 27.11 8.13
C ARG A 245 14.69 26.32 9.24
N ARG A 246 14.84 24.99 9.26
CA ARG A 246 14.27 24.13 10.32
C ARG A 246 14.87 24.38 11.69
N GLN A 247 16.15 24.72 11.76
CA GLN A 247 16.79 25.15 13.01
C GLN A 247 16.21 26.47 13.52
N LYS A 248 15.91 27.42 12.62
CA LYS A 248 15.25 28.70 12.96
C LYS A 248 13.78 28.54 13.33
N GLU A 249 13.04 27.69 12.62
CA GLU A 249 11.61 27.42 12.87
C GLU A 249 11.37 26.55 14.12
N GLY A 250 12.41 25.85 14.62
CA GLY A 250 12.30 24.87 15.69
C GLY A 250 11.67 23.54 15.23
N ALA A 251 11.81 22.50 16.05
CA ALA A 251 11.00 21.30 15.89
C ALA A 251 9.55 21.70 16.17
N GLY A 252 8.71 21.75 15.13
CA GLY A 252 7.32 22.18 15.25
C GLY A 252 6.56 21.47 16.38
N VAL A 253 5.43 22.04 16.79
CA VAL A 253 4.64 21.65 17.98
C VAL A 253 4.47 20.14 18.09
N ASN A 254 4.87 19.57 19.24
CA ASN A 254 4.80 18.13 19.48
C ASN A 254 3.33 17.70 19.60
N LYS A 255 2.97 16.48 19.16
CA LYS A 255 1.61 15.91 19.32
C LYS A 255 1.09 16.03 20.76
N ARG A 256 1.97 15.89 21.77
CA ARG A 256 1.63 16.07 23.19
C ARG A 256 1.28 17.50 23.56
N GLU A 257 1.95 18.49 22.96
CA GLU A 257 1.67 19.91 23.16
C GLU A 257 0.38 20.32 22.46
N VAL A 258 0.13 19.83 21.23
CA VAL A 258 -1.15 20.01 20.54
C VAL A 258 -2.30 19.40 21.34
N GLN A 259 -2.14 18.19 21.88
CA GLN A 259 -3.15 17.56 22.73
C GLN A 259 -3.37 18.32 24.04
N ARG A 260 -2.30 18.85 24.65
CA ARG A 260 -2.41 19.67 25.86
C ARG A 260 -3.15 20.96 25.57
N TYR A 261 -2.85 21.63 24.45
CA TYR A 261 -3.51 22.85 23.99
C TYR A 261 -4.99 22.61 23.68
N LEU A 262 -5.35 21.53 22.98
CA LEU A 262 -6.74 21.16 22.72
C LEU A 262 -7.51 20.83 24.00
N LYS A 263 -6.88 20.12 24.94
CA LYS A 263 -7.47 19.87 26.27
C LYS A 263 -7.63 21.16 27.08
N GLN A 264 -6.70 22.08 26.95
CA GLN A 264 -6.76 23.38 27.61
C GLN A 264 -7.90 24.23 27.04
N GLN A 265 -8.04 24.32 25.71
CA GLN A 265 -9.20 24.97 25.10
C GLN A 265 -10.52 24.32 25.48
N GLN A 266 -10.59 22.99 25.56
CA GLN A 266 -11.79 22.30 26.04
C GLN A 266 -12.09 22.61 27.51
N LYS A 267 -11.06 22.78 28.35
CA LYS A 267 -11.23 23.21 29.73
C LYS A 267 -11.69 24.66 29.82
N GLU A 268 -11.08 25.57 29.08
CA GLU A 268 -11.46 26.99 29.00
C GLU A 268 -12.87 27.17 28.41
N ALA A 269 -13.29 26.32 27.46
CA ALA A 269 -14.65 26.32 26.91
C ALA A 269 -15.69 25.68 27.85
N ASN A 270 -15.27 24.78 28.74
CA ASN A 270 -16.12 24.14 29.74
C ASN A 270 -16.10 24.85 31.10
N GLU A 271 -15.17 25.80 31.30
CA GLU A 271 -15.19 26.69 32.45
C GLU A 271 -16.37 27.66 32.27
N PRO A 272 -17.29 27.76 33.24
CA PRO A 272 -18.34 28.76 33.17
C PRO A 272 -17.66 30.13 33.15
N VAL A 273 -17.90 30.90 32.10
CA VAL A 273 -17.43 32.28 31.97
C VAL A 273 -17.83 32.99 33.26
N ASN A 274 -16.85 33.24 34.14
CA ASN A 274 -17.06 33.98 35.37
C ASN A 274 -17.18 35.46 35.00
N ASN A 275 -18.28 35.79 34.34
CA ASN A 275 -18.70 37.16 34.16
C ASN A 275 -19.09 37.66 35.55
N ALA A 276 -18.45 38.72 36.00
CA ALA A 276 -18.82 39.46 37.21
C ALA A 276 -20.34 39.75 37.31
N PHE A 277 -21.04 39.73 36.17
CA PHE A 277 -22.50 39.78 36.04
C PHE A 277 -23.26 38.62 36.73
N ALA A 278 -22.74 37.39 36.69
CA ALA A 278 -23.37 36.22 37.32
C ALA A 278 -23.24 36.27 38.86
N GLN A 279 -22.13 36.82 39.36
CA GLN A 279 -21.96 37.07 40.80
C GLN A 279 -22.84 38.23 41.30
N ALA A 280 -23.06 39.26 40.48
CA ALA A 280 -23.98 40.35 40.81
C ALA A 280 -25.46 39.91 40.87
N LEU A 281 -25.87 38.92 40.05
CA LEU A 281 -27.23 38.37 40.05
C LEU A 281 -27.50 37.41 41.21
N ALA A 282 -26.48 36.75 41.76
CA ALA A 282 -26.63 35.81 42.88
C ALA A 282 -26.98 36.50 44.22
N GLY A 283 -26.77 37.82 44.32
CA GLY A 283 -27.10 38.60 45.53
C GLY A 283 -28.49 39.23 45.53
N LEU A 284 -29.26 39.15 44.43
CA LEU A 284 -30.60 39.71 44.35
C LEU A 284 -31.61 38.74 44.96
N LYS A 285 -32.03 39.01 46.21
CA LYS A 285 -33.22 38.38 46.79
C LYS A 285 -34.46 39.00 46.15
N LEU A 286 -35.09 38.26 45.25
CA LEU A 286 -36.40 38.60 44.71
C LEU A 286 -37.46 38.04 45.66
N ASP A 287 -37.77 38.79 46.71
CA ASP A 287 -38.98 38.60 47.51
C ASP A 287 -40.01 39.66 47.10
N GLN A 288 -40.96 39.25 46.24
CA GLN A 288 -42.40 39.55 46.26
C GLN A 288 -43.10 38.90 45.07
#